data_AF-A0A6I0E5M7-F1
#
_entry.id   AF-A0A6I0E5M7-F1
#
_cell.length_a   1.000
_cell.length_b   1.000
_cell.length_c   1.000
_cell.angle_alpha   90.00
_cell.angle_beta   90.00
_cell.angle_gamma   90.00
#
_symmetry.space_group_name_H-M   'P 1'
#
loop_
_entity.id
_entity.type
_entity.pdbx_description
1 polymer ?
#
loop_
_entity_poly.entity_id
_entity_poly.type
_entity_poly.pdbx_seq_one_letter_code
_entity_poly.pdbx_strand_id
1 'polypeptide(L)'
;MPMILDFSEQKFNVKFRLKTLPFIVIGLMLAVSCSITRNVPEGRYLLNKSTIELDSKGLNSGELETYLKQHPNKEILGFRFHLRIFNIASPYKFNRMNRWLKTIGEEPVLIDTNLISEGTRNVLLYLQSKGYYNAKVTDSISYYDRKSDVFYKVSPNVPYRIRNISYSVEDTIIQRLVKEDSVNCLISRRQLFDRDILQEERNRLEAYLRNNGYYNFNKDFVTFTADTSVGNNKVDVLLMIRNPLRMNEEGKRVPSTFLRYKVKRVFVYPNYDPMTFISKRQESLLDTVLIDGVQFVFPADPGIKLGVIYNANLIRPGILYSNDVLQRSQNNLNLLKLYKYVNISFTENKEKPEPKKFELFQNEESSSDSLLYGYLDCHIQLSQHTLQ
;
A
#
# COMPACT_ATOMS: atom_id res chain seq x y z
N MET A 1 29.56 24.72 60.61
CA MET A 1 28.98 26.07 60.45
C MET A 1 28.62 26.25 58.97
N PRO A 2 27.41 25.89 58.52
CA PRO A 2 26.97 26.17 57.17
C PRO A 2 26.08 27.42 57.13
N MET A 3 26.38 28.25 56.13
CA MET A 3 25.72 29.47 55.72
C MET A 3 24.30 29.17 55.22
N ILE A 4 23.28 29.71 55.90
CA ILE A 4 21.89 29.67 55.45
C ILE A 4 21.70 30.79 54.43
N LEU A 5 21.42 30.41 53.18
CA LEU A 5 20.93 31.32 52.14
C LEU A 5 19.44 31.51 52.34
N ASP A 6 19.04 32.74 52.66
CA ASP A 6 17.66 33.18 52.80
C ASP A 6 17.03 33.36 51.41
N PHE A 7 16.11 32.46 51.05
CA PHE A 7 15.24 32.63 49.89
C PHE A 7 13.96 33.33 50.37
N SER A 8 13.91 34.64 50.18
CA SER A 8 12.71 35.44 50.39
C SER A 8 11.55 34.89 49.56
N GLU A 9 10.49 34.43 50.22
CA GLU A 9 9.21 34.11 49.59
C GLU A 9 8.60 35.37 48.95
N GLN A 10 8.64 35.48 47.62
CA GLN A 10 7.67 36.32 46.92
C GLN A 10 6.30 35.66 47.00
N LYS A 11 5.51 36.05 48.00
CA LYS A 11 4.09 35.69 48.11
C LYS A 11 3.34 36.31 46.93
N PHE A 12 3.05 35.48 45.91
CA PHE A 12 2.15 35.82 44.82
C PHE A 12 0.74 36.00 45.40
N ASN A 13 0.37 37.24 45.69
CA ASN A 13 -0.84 37.58 46.42
C ASN A 13 -2.03 37.60 45.46
N VAL A 14 -2.51 36.41 45.06
CA VAL A 14 -3.76 36.28 44.33
C VAL A 14 -4.91 36.45 45.34
N LYS A 15 -5.30 37.70 45.60
CA LYS A 15 -6.55 38.01 46.30
C LYS A 15 -7.74 37.64 45.41
N PHE A 16 -8.06 36.35 45.34
CA PHE A 16 -9.35 35.89 44.83
C PHE A 16 -10.42 36.43 45.79
N ARG A 17 -11.09 37.53 45.42
CA ARG A 17 -12.20 38.04 46.23
C ARG A 17 -13.22 36.90 46.35
N LEU A 18 -13.58 36.50 47.56
CA LEU A 18 -14.62 35.49 47.81
C LEU A 18 -15.94 35.78 47.06
N LYS A 19 -16.16 37.07 46.69
CA LYS A 19 -17.29 37.56 45.88
C LYS A 19 -17.22 37.24 44.37
N THR A 20 -16.05 36.89 43.80
CA THR A 20 -15.91 36.47 42.39
C THR A 20 -16.00 34.95 42.20
N LEU A 21 -15.79 34.17 43.28
CA LEU A 21 -15.97 32.72 43.33
C LEU A 21 -17.37 32.28 42.85
N PRO A 22 -18.50 32.87 43.29
CA PRO A 22 -19.81 32.48 42.79
C PRO A 22 -20.01 32.78 41.31
N PHE A 23 -19.45 33.87 40.77
CA PHE A 23 -19.52 34.18 39.32
C PHE A 23 -18.71 33.19 38.48
N ILE A 24 -17.57 32.72 38.98
CA ILE A 24 -16.76 31.69 38.32
C ILE A 24 -17.45 30.33 38.40
N VAL A 25 -18.05 29.98 39.55
CA VAL A 25 -18.84 28.75 39.71
C VAL A 25 -20.11 28.79 38.85
N ILE A 26 -20.82 29.92 38.76
CA ILE A 26 -21.98 30.13 37.88
C ILE A 26 -21.56 30.08 36.41
N GLY A 27 -20.42 30.69 36.04
CA GLY A 27 -19.86 30.58 34.70
C GLY A 27 -19.46 29.14 34.35
N LEU A 28 -18.91 28.39 35.31
CA LEU A 28 -18.60 26.98 35.18
C LEU A 28 -19.88 26.14 35.05
N MET A 29 -20.92 26.43 35.83
CA MET A 29 -22.23 25.75 35.75
C MET A 29 -22.98 26.04 34.45
N LEU A 30 -22.90 27.26 33.91
CA LEU A 30 -23.45 27.60 32.59
C LEU A 30 -22.69 26.92 31.44
N ALA A 31 -21.40 26.64 31.61
CA ALA A 31 -20.62 25.86 30.64
C ALA A 31 -21.00 24.37 30.60
N VAL A 32 -21.71 23.85 31.62
CA VAL A 32 -22.19 22.46 31.67
C VAL A 32 -23.44 22.24 30.79
N SER A 33 -24.25 23.28 30.53
CA SER A 33 -25.57 23.10 29.88
C SER A 33 -25.55 23.08 28.34
N CYS A 34 -24.37 23.11 27.70
CA CYS A 34 -24.28 22.96 26.25
C CYS A 34 -24.73 21.56 25.81
N SER A 35 -26.01 21.45 25.45
CA SER A 35 -26.61 20.25 24.89
C SER A 35 -25.97 19.92 23.54
N ILE A 36 -25.22 18.82 23.50
CA ILE A 36 -24.62 18.27 22.26
C ILE A 36 -25.68 17.78 21.25
N THR A 37 -26.95 17.70 21.67
CA THR A 37 -28.07 17.29 20.84
C THR A 37 -28.91 18.47 20.35
N ARG A 38 -28.49 19.72 20.58
CA ARG A 38 -29.30 20.90 20.26
C ARG A 38 -29.71 20.97 18.78
N ASN A 39 -28.76 20.70 17.88
CA ASN A 39 -28.99 20.70 16.43
C ASN A 39 -29.28 19.30 15.86
N VAL A 40 -29.64 18.33 16.71
CA VAL A 40 -30.13 17.02 16.25
C VAL A 40 -31.60 17.15 15.83
N PRO A 41 -31.96 16.78 14.59
CA PRO A 41 -33.35 16.86 14.11
C PRO A 41 -34.31 16.01 14.96
N GLU A 42 -35.59 16.39 14.95
CA GLU A 42 -36.64 15.59 15.59
C GLU A 42 -36.73 14.19 14.97
N GLY A 43 -36.96 13.18 15.81
CA GLY A 43 -37.00 11.77 15.38
C GLY A 43 -35.64 11.16 15.00
N ARG A 44 -34.53 11.90 15.15
CA ARG A 44 -33.17 11.42 14.92
C ARG A 44 -32.37 11.36 16.21
N TYR A 45 -31.34 10.51 16.22
CA TYR A 45 -30.46 10.31 17.37
C TYR A 45 -29.01 10.60 16.99
N LEU A 46 -28.30 11.31 17.87
CA LEU A 46 -26.86 11.51 17.77
C LEU A 46 -26.16 10.18 18.08
N LEU A 47 -25.31 9.70 17.18
CA LEU A 47 -24.37 8.63 17.45
C LEU A 47 -23.40 9.12 18.53
N ASN A 48 -23.59 8.60 19.74
CA ASN A 48 -22.85 9.01 20.90
C ASN A 48 -21.64 8.09 21.14
N LYS A 49 -21.78 6.77 21.02
CA LYS A 49 -20.64 5.84 21.11
C LYS A 49 -20.77 4.73 20.09
N SER A 50 -19.62 4.25 19.64
CA SER A 50 -19.47 2.98 18.91
C SER A 50 -18.44 2.16 19.69
N THR A 51 -18.85 1.05 20.28
CA THR A 51 -17.98 0.23 21.12
C THR A 51 -17.87 -1.17 20.54
N ILE A 52 -16.64 -1.70 20.45
CA ILE A 52 -16.40 -3.09 20.08
C ILE A 52 -16.19 -3.92 21.35
N GLU A 53 -17.07 -4.88 21.56
CA GLU A 53 -16.98 -5.85 22.65
C GLU A 53 -16.36 -7.14 22.13
N LEU A 54 -15.12 -7.40 22.55
CA LEU A 54 -14.30 -8.50 22.06
C LEU A 54 -14.21 -9.63 23.10
N ASP A 55 -14.67 -10.83 22.73
CA ASP A 55 -14.65 -12.00 23.61
C ASP A 55 -13.26 -12.69 23.71
N SER A 56 -12.19 -12.13 23.13
CA SER A 56 -10.88 -12.78 23.06
C SER A 56 -9.70 -11.83 23.24
N LYS A 57 -8.62 -12.30 23.89
CA LYS A 57 -7.40 -11.51 24.20
C LYS A 57 -6.39 -11.39 23.04
N GLY A 58 -6.65 -12.02 21.89
CA GLY A 58 -5.70 -12.12 20.78
C GLY A 58 -5.92 -11.13 19.62
N LEU A 59 -7.00 -10.34 19.66
CA LEU A 59 -7.35 -9.36 18.64
C LEU A 59 -7.38 -7.96 19.26
N ASN A 60 -7.00 -6.96 18.46
CA ASN A 60 -6.99 -5.56 18.88
C ASN A 60 -8.31 -4.89 18.51
N SER A 61 -9.06 -4.38 19.50
CA SER A 61 -10.31 -3.65 19.27
C SER A 61 -10.11 -2.40 18.40
N GLY A 62 -9.01 -1.67 18.60
CA GLY A 62 -8.70 -0.46 17.82
C GLY A 62 -8.39 -0.75 16.36
N GLU A 63 -7.89 -1.94 16.03
CA GLU A 63 -7.76 -2.37 14.63
C GLU A 63 -9.14 -2.63 14.02
N LEU A 64 -10.03 -3.31 14.74
CA LEU A 64 -11.40 -3.59 14.29
C LEU A 64 -12.23 -2.31 14.09
N GLU A 65 -11.99 -1.29 14.90
CA GLU A 65 -12.67 0.01 14.78
C GLU A 65 -12.46 0.63 13.39
N THR A 66 -11.30 0.41 12.75
CA THR A 66 -11.01 0.96 11.41
C THR A 66 -11.92 0.40 10.30
N TYR A 67 -12.62 -0.71 10.56
CA TYR A 67 -13.56 -1.32 9.61
C TYR A 67 -15.01 -0.87 9.82
N LEU A 68 -15.29 -0.10 10.88
CA LEU A 68 -16.60 0.50 11.10
C LEU A 68 -16.83 1.63 10.08
N LYS A 69 -18.06 1.73 9.55
CA LYS A 69 -18.42 2.80 8.60
C LYS A 69 -18.71 4.12 9.29
N GLN A 70 -19.14 4.08 10.54
CA GLN A 70 -19.60 5.25 11.27
C GLN A 70 -18.90 5.37 12.62
N HIS A 71 -18.32 6.54 12.85
CA HIS A 71 -17.68 6.92 14.09
C HIS A 71 -18.40 8.11 14.71
N PRO A 72 -18.50 8.18 16.05
CA PRO A 72 -18.98 9.38 16.72
C PRO A 72 -18.12 10.61 16.39
N ASN A 73 -18.69 11.79 16.62
CA ASN A 73 -17.96 13.06 16.56
C ASN A 73 -16.65 13.02 17.37
N LYS A 74 -15.61 13.69 16.86
CA LYS A 74 -14.27 13.63 17.43
C LYS A 74 -14.22 14.14 18.87
N GLU A 75 -13.53 13.39 19.72
CA GLU A 75 -13.25 13.76 21.11
C GLU A 75 -11.80 14.24 21.25
N ILE A 76 -11.62 15.37 21.95
CA ILE A 76 -10.32 15.91 22.33
C ILE A 76 -10.31 15.96 23.86
N LEU A 77 -9.42 15.19 24.47
CA LEU A 77 -9.32 15.07 25.94
C LEU A 77 -10.66 14.67 26.60
N GLY A 78 -11.45 13.81 25.94
CA GLY A 78 -12.78 13.39 26.42
C GLY A 78 -13.91 14.39 26.17
N PHE A 79 -13.65 15.48 25.44
CA PHE A 79 -14.65 16.50 25.12
C PHE A 79 -14.89 16.61 23.61
N ARG A 80 -16.16 16.60 23.18
CA ARG A 80 -16.55 16.85 21.78
C ARG A 80 -16.57 18.34 21.46
N PHE A 81 -15.39 18.96 21.48
CA PHE A 81 -15.21 20.40 21.33
C PHE A 81 -15.85 20.93 20.02
N HIS A 82 -15.56 20.29 18.90
CA HIS A 82 -16.05 20.71 17.57
C HIS A 82 -17.57 20.56 17.46
N LEU A 83 -18.16 19.48 17.99
CA LEU A 83 -19.61 19.31 18.04
C LEU A 83 -20.29 20.36 18.91
N ARG A 84 -19.67 20.75 20.03
CA ARG A 84 -20.19 21.83 20.89
C ARG A 84 -20.16 23.17 20.17
N ILE A 85 -19.06 23.50 19.46
CA ILE A 85 -18.98 24.70 18.63
C ILE A 85 -20.12 24.73 17.60
N PHE A 86 -20.34 23.60 16.92
CA PHE A 86 -21.43 23.49 15.95
C PHE A 86 -22.80 23.73 16.59
N ASN A 87 -23.05 23.16 17.77
CA ASN A 87 -24.33 23.33 18.48
C ASN A 87 -24.57 24.75 19.04
N ILE A 88 -23.54 25.62 19.10
CA ILE A 88 -23.75 27.04 19.39
C ILE A 88 -24.43 27.74 18.20
N ALA A 89 -24.10 27.31 16.97
CA ALA A 89 -24.68 27.85 15.76
C ALA A 89 -26.20 27.64 15.75
N SER A 90 -26.94 28.70 15.40
CA SER A 90 -28.38 28.62 15.22
C SER A 90 -28.70 28.13 13.81
N PRO A 91 -29.61 27.15 13.63
CA PRO A 91 -30.01 26.70 12.31
C PRO A 91 -30.71 27.80 11.50
N TYR A 92 -31.33 28.78 12.16
CA TYR A 92 -32.16 29.83 11.54
C TYR A 92 -31.43 31.18 11.32
N LYS A 93 -30.14 31.30 11.68
CA LYS A 93 -29.37 32.55 11.53
C LYS A 93 -28.35 32.46 10.39
N PHE A 94 -28.35 33.43 9.48
CA PHE A 94 -27.44 33.47 8.32
C PHE A 94 -26.41 34.61 8.39
N ASN A 95 -25.76 34.81 9.55
CA ASN A 95 -24.71 35.84 9.71
C ASN A 95 -23.28 35.24 9.60
N ARG A 96 -22.26 36.12 9.50
CA ARG A 96 -20.85 35.73 9.33
C ARG A 96 -20.34 34.88 10.50
N MET A 97 -20.76 35.20 11.72
CA MET A 97 -20.42 34.45 12.93
C MET A 97 -21.01 33.03 12.91
N ASN A 98 -22.26 32.86 12.48
CA ASN A 98 -22.89 31.54 12.39
C ASN A 98 -22.23 30.65 11.34
N ARG A 99 -21.84 31.24 10.20
CA ARG A 99 -21.03 30.53 9.19
C ARG A 99 -19.69 30.08 9.76
N TRP A 100 -18.97 30.97 10.45
CA TRP A 100 -17.70 30.65 11.11
C TRP A 100 -17.84 29.50 12.12
N LEU A 101 -18.89 29.50 12.95
CA LEU A 101 -19.18 28.41 13.90
C LEU A 101 -19.43 27.08 13.19
N LYS A 102 -20.20 27.07 12.09
CA LYS A 102 -20.43 25.84 11.31
C LYS A 102 -19.18 25.34 10.60
N THR A 103 -18.29 26.24 10.19
CA THR A 103 -17.02 25.89 9.53
C THR A 103 -16.01 25.28 10.49
N ILE A 104 -15.93 25.77 11.72
CA ILE A 104 -15.01 25.25 12.75
C ILE A 104 -15.63 24.07 13.51
N GLY A 105 -16.95 24.03 13.64
CA GLY A 105 -17.65 22.95 14.31
C GLY A 105 -17.78 21.69 13.44
N GLU A 106 -18.16 20.59 14.08
CA GLU A 106 -18.49 19.34 13.42
C GLU A 106 -20.00 19.08 13.56
N GLU A 107 -20.67 18.73 12.46
CA GLU A 107 -22.10 18.41 12.48
C GLU A 107 -22.39 17.17 13.35
N PRO A 108 -23.57 17.10 14.01
CA PRO A 108 -23.99 15.91 14.73
C PRO A 108 -23.97 14.68 13.82
N VAL A 109 -23.16 13.68 14.15
CA VAL A 109 -23.21 12.40 13.44
C VAL A 109 -24.51 11.70 13.84
N LEU A 110 -25.47 11.66 12.92
CA LEU A 110 -26.75 11.00 13.16
C LEU A 110 -26.61 9.50 12.91
N ILE A 111 -27.27 8.70 13.75
CA ILE A 111 -27.29 7.26 13.56
C ILE A 111 -27.84 6.88 12.17
N ASP A 112 -27.15 5.95 11.52
CA ASP A 112 -27.58 5.31 10.27
C ASP A 112 -27.46 3.79 10.42
N THR A 113 -28.60 3.11 10.47
CA THR A 113 -28.65 1.65 10.67
C THR A 113 -28.05 0.87 9.51
N ASN A 114 -28.05 1.43 8.28
CA ASN A 114 -27.41 0.79 7.14
C ASN A 114 -25.88 0.81 7.29
N LEU A 115 -25.32 1.96 7.69
CA LEU A 115 -23.89 2.07 7.94
C LEU A 115 -23.43 1.20 9.12
N ILE A 116 -24.26 1.04 10.15
CA ILE A 116 -24.00 0.10 11.25
C ILE A 116 -23.94 -1.34 10.73
N SER A 117 -24.94 -1.77 9.96
CA SER A 117 -24.98 -3.10 9.36
C SER A 117 -23.80 -3.36 8.41
N GLU A 118 -23.39 -2.36 7.62
CA GLU A 118 -22.17 -2.44 6.81
C GLU A 118 -20.91 -2.55 7.67
N GLY A 119 -20.82 -1.82 8.78
CA GLY A 119 -19.74 -1.93 9.75
C GLY A 119 -19.63 -3.36 10.32
N THR A 120 -20.75 -3.93 10.78
CA THR A 120 -20.86 -5.32 11.22
C THR A 120 -20.34 -6.29 10.16
N ARG A 121 -20.77 -6.12 8.91
CA ARG A 121 -20.33 -6.95 7.78
C ARG A 121 -18.84 -6.80 7.49
N ASN A 122 -18.29 -5.58 7.53
CA ASN A 122 -16.86 -5.35 7.26
C ASN A 122 -15.97 -5.99 8.32
N VAL A 123 -16.34 -5.85 9.60
CA VAL A 123 -15.62 -6.51 10.70
C VAL A 123 -15.65 -8.02 10.53
N LEU A 124 -16.81 -8.60 10.17
CA LEU A 124 -16.91 -10.03 9.87
C LEU A 124 -16.01 -10.45 8.69
N LEU A 125 -16.04 -9.69 7.59
CA LEU A 125 -15.20 -9.96 6.41
C LEU A 125 -13.71 -9.88 6.72
N TYR A 126 -13.30 -8.92 7.57
CA TYR A 126 -11.93 -8.81 8.07
C TYR A 126 -11.54 -10.03 8.90
N LEU A 127 -12.36 -10.45 9.86
CA LEU A 127 -12.08 -11.65 10.66
C LEU A 127 -11.97 -12.90 9.77
N GLN A 128 -12.83 -13.02 8.76
CA GLN A 128 -12.75 -14.10 7.77
C GLN A 128 -11.46 -14.02 6.93
N SER A 129 -10.96 -12.82 6.59
CA SER A 129 -9.67 -12.69 5.91
C SER A 129 -8.50 -13.06 6.80
N LYS A 130 -8.63 -12.91 8.13
CA LYS A 130 -7.68 -13.36 9.15
C LYS A 130 -7.85 -14.82 9.60
N GLY A 131 -8.65 -15.61 8.88
CA GLY A 131 -8.82 -17.04 9.12
C GLY A 131 -9.87 -17.42 10.16
N TYR A 132 -10.63 -16.47 10.68
CA TYR A 132 -11.73 -16.71 11.61
C TYR A 132 -13.05 -16.92 10.85
N TYR A 133 -13.14 -17.96 10.02
CA TYR A 133 -14.31 -18.20 9.16
C TYR A 133 -15.61 -18.43 9.92
N ASN A 134 -15.51 -18.95 11.15
CA ASN A 134 -16.66 -19.20 12.02
C ASN A 134 -16.94 -18.02 12.95
N ALA A 135 -16.30 -16.86 12.76
CA ALA A 135 -16.54 -15.66 13.57
C ALA A 135 -18.00 -15.22 13.48
N LYS A 136 -18.48 -14.59 14.55
CA LYS A 136 -19.80 -13.97 14.62
C LYS A 136 -19.63 -12.52 15.06
N VAL A 137 -20.30 -11.62 14.35
CA VAL A 137 -20.37 -10.21 14.69
C VAL A 137 -21.83 -9.81 14.68
N THR A 138 -22.28 -9.19 15.76
CA THR A 138 -23.65 -8.68 15.90
C THR A 138 -23.60 -7.26 16.45
N ASP A 139 -24.42 -6.38 15.90
CA ASP A 139 -24.65 -5.05 16.45
C ASP A 139 -25.89 -5.00 17.33
N SER A 140 -25.89 -4.06 18.28
CA SER A 140 -27.06 -3.66 19.04
C SER A 140 -27.01 -2.16 19.30
N ILE A 141 -28.18 -1.54 19.45
CA ILE A 141 -28.32 -0.10 19.60
C ILE A 141 -29.11 0.18 20.88
N SER A 142 -28.56 1.03 21.74
CA SER A 142 -29.26 1.56 22.91
C SER A 142 -29.61 3.02 22.67
N TYR A 143 -30.91 3.33 22.72
CA TYR A 143 -31.43 4.69 22.56
C TYR A 143 -31.75 5.30 23.92
N TYR A 144 -31.30 6.53 24.15
CA TYR A 144 -31.63 7.30 25.34
C TYR A 144 -31.54 8.79 25.04
N ASP A 145 -32.44 9.58 25.62
CA ASP A 145 -32.63 10.99 25.26
C ASP A 145 -32.73 11.17 23.73
N ARG A 146 -31.88 12.02 23.13
CA ARG A 146 -31.68 12.16 21.68
C ARG A 146 -30.32 11.61 21.23
N LYS A 147 -29.86 10.55 21.89
CA LYS A 147 -28.57 9.90 21.66
C LYS A 147 -28.75 8.40 21.45
N SER A 148 -27.75 7.79 20.83
CA SER A 148 -27.67 6.36 20.64
C SER A 148 -26.24 5.87 20.84
N ASP A 149 -26.08 4.78 21.59
CA ASP A 149 -24.84 4.04 21.68
C ASP A 149 -24.97 2.73 20.91
N VAL A 150 -23.95 2.41 20.09
CA VAL A 150 -23.89 1.19 19.28
C VAL A 150 -22.83 0.27 19.86
N PHE A 151 -23.19 -0.99 20.06
CA PHE A 151 -22.32 -2.04 20.57
C PHE A 151 -22.17 -3.13 19.53
N TYR A 152 -20.94 -3.37 19.09
CA TYR A 152 -20.57 -4.45 18.18
C TYR A 152 -19.98 -5.58 18.99
N LYS A 153 -20.74 -6.65 19.19
CA LYS A 153 -20.25 -7.86 19.85
C LYS A 153 -19.54 -8.73 18.84
N VAL A 154 -18.26 -8.99 19.09
CA VAL A 154 -17.36 -9.75 18.23
C VAL A 154 -16.91 -11.01 18.93
N SER A 155 -17.31 -12.16 18.38
CA SER A 155 -16.89 -13.49 18.83
C SER A 155 -16.10 -14.19 17.71
N PRO A 156 -14.75 -14.15 17.73
CA PRO A 156 -13.91 -14.66 16.63
C PRO A 156 -13.98 -16.18 16.45
N ASN A 157 -14.27 -16.92 17.52
CA ASN A 157 -14.22 -18.39 17.56
C ASN A 157 -12.83 -18.97 17.17
N VAL A 158 -12.76 -20.28 16.93
CA VAL A 158 -11.49 -20.97 16.64
C VAL A 158 -11.02 -20.61 15.23
N PRO A 159 -9.79 -20.09 15.07
CA PRO A 159 -9.26 -19.76 13.76
C PRO A 159 -8.85 -21.01 12.98
N TYR A 160 -8.85 -20.88 11.67
CA TYR A 160 -8.39 -21.89 10.75
C TYR A 160 -6.86 -21.88 10.63
N ARG A 161 -6.25 -23.06 10.56
CA ARG A 161 -4.81 -23.23 10.41
C ARG A 161 -4.46 -24.05 9.18
N ILE A 162 -3.34 -23.71 8.55
CA ILE A 162 -2.85 -24.40 7.35
C ILE A 162 -2.41 -25.82 7.76
N ARG A 163 -3.02 -26.85 7.17
CA ARG A 163 -2.64 -28.25 7.40
C ARG A 163 -1.58 -28.71 6.42
N ASN A 164 -1.83 -28.44 5.14
CA ASN A 164 -0.96 -28.80 4.03
C ASN A 164 -0.84 -27.67 3.00
N ILE A 165 0.30 -27.63 2.31
CA ILE A 165 0.57 -26.73 1.20
C ILE A 165 1.00 -27.58 0.01
N SER A 166 0.33 -27.42 -1.12
CA SER A 166 0.65 -28.10 -2.38
C SER A 166 0.89 -27.09 -3.49
N TYR A 167 1.64 -27.48 -4.51
CA TYR A 167 2.03 -26.62 -5.62
C TYR A 167 1.59 -27.22 -6.96
N SER A 168 0.96 -26.43 -7.81
CA SER A 168 0.59 -26.76 -9.18
C SER A 168 1.10 -25.65 -10.11
N VAL A 169 2.23 -25.89 -10.75
CA VAL A 169 2.89 -24.92 -11.65
C VAL A 169 2.93 -25.52 -13.05
N GLU A 170 2.38 -24.81 -14.02
CA GLU A 170 2.28 -25.28 -15.41
C GLU A 170 3.63 -25.24 -16.15
N ASP A 171 4.49 -24.28 -15.84
CA ASP A 171 5.85 -24.15 -16.40
C ASP A 171 6.88 -24.91 -15.54
N THR A 172 7.53 -25.92 -16.13
CA THR A 172 8.47 -26.81 -15.42
C THR A 172 9.72 -26.08 -14.91
N ILE A 173 10.17 -25.03 -15.60
CA ILE A 173 11.34 -24.23 -15.21
C ILE A 173 10.97 -23.35 -14.02
N ILE A 174 9.84 -22.66 -14.08
CA ILE A 174 9.33 -21.89 -12.94
C ILE A 174 9.06 -22.81 -11.76
N GLN A 175 8.52 -24.02 -11.99
CA GLN A 175 8.26 -24.97 -10.91
C GLN A 175 9.55 -25.31 -10.15
N ARG A 176 10.66 -25.51 -10.86
CA ARG A 176 11.97 -25.76 -10.23
C ARG A 176 12.42 -24.59 -9.38
N LEU A 177 12.38 -23.37 -9.93
CA LEU A 177 12.77 -22.14 -9.21
C LEU A 177 11.94 -21.91 -7.95
N VAL A 178 10.62 -22.08 -8.04
CA VAL A 178 9.72 -21.91 -6.89
C VAL A 178 9.94 -22.99 -5.82
N LYS A 179 10.27 -24.23 -6.22
CA LYS A 179 10.62 -25.30 -5.27
C LYS A 179 11.93 -25.02 -4.55
N GLU A 180 12.95 -24.55 -5.27
CA GLU A 180 14.25 -24.16 -4.69
C GLU A 180 14.10 -23.00 -3.69
N ASP A 181 13.21 -22.07 -3.97
CA ASP A 181 12.93 -20.91 -3.11
C ASP A 181 11.89 -21.19 -2.00
N SER A 182 11.39 -22.42 -1.88
CA SER A 182 10.35 -22.78 -0.91
C SER A 182 10.72 -22.51 0.56
N VAL A 183 12.01 -22.44 0.88
CA VAL A 183 12.51 -22.09 2.22
C VAL A 183 12.17 -20.65 2.61
N ASN A 184 12.04 -19.75 1.64
CA ASN A 184 11.69 -18.33 1.84
C ASN A 184 10.18 -18.08 1.80
N CYS A 185 9.37 -19.14 1.69
CA CYS A 185 7.92 -19.04 1.61
C CYS A 185 7.34 -18.47 2.91
N LEU A 186 6.47 -17.46 2.80
CA LEU A 186 5.86 -16.79 3.96
C LEU A 186 4.77 -17.63 4.64
N ILE A 187 4.33 -18.70 3.98
CA ILE A 187 3.27 -19.57 4.43
C ILE A 187 3.84 -20.92 4.85
N SER A 188 3.40 -21.39 6.01
CA SER A 188 3.91 -22.61 6.62
C SER A 188 2.80 -23.44 7.25
N ARG A 189 3.08 -24.74 7.43
CA ARG A 189 2.15 -25.65 8.09
C ARG A 189 1.94 -25.22 9.54
N ARG A 190 0.70 -25.37 10.03
CA ARG A 190 0.21 -25.00 11.37
C ARG A 190 0.10 -23.50 11.64
N GLN A 191 0.55 -22.65 10.70
CA GLN A 191 0.35 -21.21 10.76
C GLN A 191 -1.14 -20.87 10.67
N LEU A 192 -1.51 -19.72 11.25
CA LEU A 192 -2.83 -19.11 11.06
C LEU A 192 -3.08 -18.90 9.57
N PHE A 193 -4.25 -19.30 9.08
CA PHE A 193 -4.63 -19.00 7.72
C PHE A 193 -4.98 -17.51 7.61
N ASP A 194 -4.18 -16.74 6.87
CA ASP A 194 -4.40 -15.30 6.67
C ASP A 194 -4.27 -14.97 5.18
N ARG A 195 -5.33 -14.36 4.63
CA ARG A 195 -5.39 -13.98 3.20
C ARG A 195 -4.37 -12.90 2.85
N ASP A 196 -3.99 -12.05 3.80
CA ASP A 196 -3.00 -11.00 3.55
C ASP A 196 -1.61 -11.60 3.40
N ILE A 197 -1.27 -12.61 4.21
CA ILE A 197 0.00 -13.36 4.07
C ILE A 197 0.04 -14.11 2.73
N LEU A 198 -1.08 -14.70 2.29
CA LEU A 198 -1.16 -15.28 0.94
C LEU A 198 -0.91 -14.22 -0.14
N GLN A 199 -1.44 -13.01 0.02
CA GLN A 199 -1.23 -11.92 -0.92
C GLN A 199 0.22 -11.42 -0.93
N GLU A 200 0.86 -11.36 0.23
CA GLU A 200 2.29 -11.06 0.37
C GLU A 200 3.15 -12.12 -0.32
N GLU A 201 2.80 -13.41 -0.18
CA GLU A 201 3.50 -14.50 -0.87
C GLU A 201 3.40 -14.38 -2.39
N ARG A 202 2.24 -13.94 -2.93
CA ARG A 202 2.11 -13.64 -4.37
C ARG A 202 3.05 -12.52 -4.80
N ASN A 203 3.13 -11.45 -4.01
CA ASN A 203 4.02 -10.32 -4.31
C ASN A 203 5.50 -10.72 -4.21
N ARG A 204 5.85 -11.56 -3.23
CA ARG A 204 7.19 -12.11 -3.04
C ARG A 204 7.61 -12.98 -4.22
N LEU A 205 6.74 -13.89 -4.67
CA LEU A 205 6.99 -14.74 -5.84
C LEU A 205 7.11 -13.92 -7.13
N GLU A 206 6.27 -12.89 -7.31
CA GLU A 206 6.43 -11.95 -8.41
C GLU A 206 7.83 -11.30 -8.38
N ALA A 207 8.23 -10.73 -7.24
CA ALA A 207 9.54 -10.10 -7.10
C ALA A 207 10.68 -11.10 -7.35
N TYR A 208 10.59 -12.30 -6.79
CA TYR A 208 11.58 -13.37 -6.96
C TYR A 208 11.74 -13.76 -8.43
N LEU A 209 10.64 -14.03 -9.14
CA LEU A 209 10.70 -14.43 -10.56
C LEU A 209 11.13 -13.27 -11.46
N ARG A 210 10.68 -12.05 -11.20
CA ARG A 210 11.12 -10.86 -11.94
C ARG A 210 12.61 -10.59 -11.75
N ASN A 211 13.14 -10.78 -10.54
CA ASN A 211 14.58 -10.69 -10.25
C ASN A 211 15.39 -11.81 -10.91
N ASN A 212 14.74 -12.90 -11.30
CA ASN A 212 15.33 -13.99 -12.07
C ASN A 212 15.18 -13.82 -13.59
N GLY A 213 14.72 -12.67 -14.09
CA GLY A 213 14.64 -12.38 -15.53
C GLY A 213 13.27 -12.57 -16.16
N TYR A 214 12.24 -12.97 -15.41
CA TYR A 214 10.89 -13.12 -15.96
C TYR A 214 10.15 -11.78 -16.01
N TYR A 215 10.54 -10.93 -16.96
CA TYR A 215 10.05 -9.54 -17.12
C TYR A 215 8.53 -9.42 -17.13
N ASN A 216 7.84 -10.31 -17.85
CA ASN A 216 6.39 -10.31 -18.03
C ASN A 216 5.63 -11.06 -16.93
N PHE A 217 6.31 -11.60 -15.92
CA PHE A 217 5.66 -12.26 -14.81
C PHE A 217 5.03 -11.24 -13.86
N ASN A 218 3.80 -11.49 -13.43
CA ASN A 218 3.10 -10.72 -12.41
C ASN A 218 2.34 -11.64 -11.45
N LYS A 219 1.92 -11.10 -10.31
CA LYS A 219 1.17 -11.84 -9.30
C LYS A 219 -0.16 -12.43 -9.76
N ASP A 220 -0.76 -11.98 -10.86
CA ASP A 220 -2.06 -12.48 -11.34
C ASP A 220 -1.96 -13.89 -11.90
N PHE A 221 -0.76 -14.33 -12.29
CA PHE A 221 -0.50 -15.73 -12.61
C PHE A 221 -0.46 -16.64 -11.38
N VAL A 222 -0.31 -16.08 -10.18
CA VAL A 222 -0.27 -16.82 -8.92
C VAL A 222 -1.64 -16.79 -8.25
N THR A 223 -2.26 -17.94 -8.06
CA THR A 223 -3.56 -18.09 -7.39
C THR A 223 -3.46 -19.07 -6.23
N PHE A 224 -4.22 -18.82 -5.16
CA PHE A 224 -4.38 -19.76 -4.05
C PHE A 224 -5.80 -20.31 -4.03
N THR A 225 -5.92 -21.62 -3.85
CA THR A 225 -7.18 -22.27 -3.50
C THR A 225 -7.09 -22.80 -2.07
N ALA A 226 -8.13 -22.56 -1.29
CA ALA A 226 -8.23 -22.99 0.10
C ALA A 226 -9.37 -24.00 0.22
N ASP A 227 -9.06 -25.24 0.59
CA ASP A 227 -10.04 -26.28 0.87
C ASP A 227 -10.25 -26.39 2.39
N THR A 228 -11.45 -26.04 2.85
CA THR A 228 -11.87 -26.07 4.26
C THR A 228 -12.70 -27.32 4.61
N SER A 229 -13.00 -28.18 3.64
CA SER A 229 -13.84 -29.38 3.81
C SER A 229 -13.20 -30.46 4.70
N VAL A 230 -11.88 -30.37 4.91
CA VAL A 230 -11.08 -31.23 5.80
C VAL A 230 -11.59 -31.25 7.25
N GLY A 231 -12.32 -30.20 7.66
CA GLY A 231 -12.88 -30.07 9.00
C GLY A 231 -11.85 -29.71 10.07
N ASN A 232 -12.29 -29.64 11.34
CA ASN A 232 -11.45 -29.31 12.50
C ASN A 232 -10.67 -27.98 12.38
N ASN A 233 -11.27 -26.96 11.73
CA ASN A 233 -10.65 -25.65 11.52
C ASN A 233 -9.27 -25.76 10.82
N LYS A 234 -9.16 -26.67 9.84
CA LYS A 234 -7.97 -26.86 9.03
C LYS A 234 -8.23 -26.48 7.59
N VAL A 235 -7.18 -26.02 6.92
CA VAL A 235 -7.22 -25.62 5.51
C VAL A 235 -6.08 -26.28 4.77
N ASP A 236 -6.38 -26.88 3.63
CA ASP A 236 -5.35 -27.22 2.65
C ASP A 236 -5.25 -26.11 1.62
N VAL A 237 -4.02 -25.67 1.37
CA VAL A 237 -3.72 -24.57 0.46
C VAL A 237 -3.04 -25.10 -0.79
N LEU A 238 -3.61 -24.83 -1.95
CA LEU A 238 -3.00 -25.11 -3.25
C LEU A 238 -2.50 -23.79 -3.87
N LEU A 239 -1.19 -23.68 -4.03
CA LEU A 239 -0.55 -22.61 -4.81
C LEU A 239 -0.53 -23.03 -6.28
N MET A 240 -1.20 -22.25 -7.12
CA MET A 240 -1.23 -22.44 -8.56
C MET A 240 -0.47 -21.33 -9.27
N ILE A 241 0.40 -21.69 -10.21
CA ILE A 241 1.00 -20.73 -11.16
C ILE A 241 0.62 -21.17 -12.57
N ARG A 242 -0.16 -20.33 -13.25
CA ARG A 242 -0.66 -20.59 -14.61
C ARG A 242 0.16 -19.86 -15.66
N ASN A 243 0.28 -20.46 -16.83
CA ASN A 243 0.96 -19.87 -17.97
C ASN A 243 0.14 -18.73 -18.58
N PRO A 244 0.80 -17.70 -19.14
CA PRO A 244 0.12 -16.67 -19.89
C PRO A 244 -0.54 -17.25 -21.14
N LEU A 245 -1.69 -16.68 -21.50
CA LEU A 245 -2.36 -17.02 -22.75
C LEU A 245 -1.86 -16.10 -23.86
N ARG A 246 -1.44 -16.66 -24.98
CA ARG A 246 -1.09 -15.94 -26.21
C ARG A 246 -2.04 -16.31 -27.34
N MET A 247 -2.26 -15.40 -28.28
CA MET A 247 -2.99 -15.71 -29.51
C MET A 247 -2.08 -16.50 -30.44
N ASN A 248 -2.54 -17.65 -30.93
CA ASN A 248 -1.88 -18.34 -32.04
C ASN A 248 -2.21 -17.65 -33.38
N GLU A 249 -1.63 -18.14 -34.48
CA GLU A 249 -1.86 -17.60 -35.83
C GLU A 249 -3.34 -17.68 -36.27
N GLU A 250 -4.14 -18.54 -35.62
CA GLU A 250 -5.57 -18.72 -35.86
C GLU A 250 -6.45 -17.83 -34.95
N GLY A 251 -5.86 -16.95 -34.14
CA GLY A 251 -6.57 -16.05 -33.22
C GLY A 251 -7.14 -16.74 -31.97
N LYS A 252 -6.74 -17.98 -31.69
CA LYS A 252 -7.15 -18.75 -30.51
C LYS A 252 -6.17 -18.53 -29.35
N ARG A 253 -6.69 -18.37 -28.13
CA ARG A 253 -5.89 -18.22 -26.92
C ARG A 253 -5.32 -19.58 -26.49
N VAL A 254 -4.00 -19.72 -26.54
CA VAL A 254 -3.28 -20.93 -26.12
C VAL A 254 -2.27 -20.59 -25.01
N PRO A 255 -2.07 -21.49 -24.02
CA PRO A 255 -1.01 -21.31 -23.02
C PRO A 255 0.37 -21.20 -23.68
N SER A 256 1.20 -20.30 -23.17
CA SER A 256 2.58 -20.08 -23.62
C SER A 256 3.50 -20.06 -22.40
N THR A 257 4.68 -20.66 -22.52
CA THR A 257 5.68 -20.65 -21.44
C THR A 257 6.23 -19.25 -21.16
N PHE A 258 6.76 -19.04 -19.96
CA PHE A 258 7.33 -17.75 -19.60
C PHE A 258 8.72 -17.58 -20.20
N LEU A 259 8.90 -16.52 -21.00
CA LEU A 259 10.22 -16.15 -21.51
C LEU A 259 11.05 -15.48 -20.41
N ARG A 260 12.32 -15.86 -20.34
CA ARG A 260 13.33 -15.21 -19.50
C ARG A 260 14.07 -14.16 -20.32
N TYR A 261 14.27 -12.96 -19.78
CA TYR A 261 14.77 -11.82 -20.54
C TYR A 261 16.18 -11.38 -20.10
N LYS A 262 17.01 -11.04 -21.10
CA LYS A 262 18.29 -10.34 -20.92
C LYS A 262 18.22 -8.94 -21.48
N VAL A 263 18.94 -8.01 -20.86
CA VAL A 263 19.10 -6.66 -21.39
C VAL A 263 20.08 -6.71 -22.57
N LYS A 264 19.65 -6.35 -23.77
CA LYS A 264 20.49 -6.32 -24.98
C LYS A 264 21.20 -4.98 -25.12
N ARG A 265 20.44 -3.88 -25.07
CA ARG A 265 20.95 -2.52 -25.23
C ARG A 265 20.51 -1.65 -24.06
N VAL A 266 21.35 -0.69 -23.68
CA VAL A 266 21.04 0.32 -22.66
C VAL A 266 21.25 1.70 -23.26
N PHE A 267 20.16 2.44 -23.38
CA PHE A 267 20.14 3.82 -23.86
C PHE A 267 19.94 4.76 -22.67
N VAL A 268 20.75 5.81 -22.59
CA VAL A 268 20.63 6.85 -21.57
C VAL A 268 20.45 8.19 -22.28
N TYR A 269 19.45 8.95 -21.84
CA TYR A 269 19.11 10.28 -22.35
C TYR A 269 19.31 11.30 -21.22
N PRO A 270 20.51 11.89 -21.07
CA PRO A 270 20.86 12.77 -19.94
C PRO A 270 20.04 14.06 -19.83
N ASN A 271 19.58 14.58 -20.97
CA ASN A 271 18.81 15.82 -21.09
C ASN A 271 17.47 15.52 -21.76
N TYR A 272 16.74 14.55 -21.21
CA TYR A 272 15.47 14.12 -21.78
C TYR A 272 14.39 15.18 -21.54
N ASP A 273 13.95 15.79 -22.63
CA ASP A 273 12.70 16.53 -22.72
C ASP A 273 11.87 15.94 -23.88
N PRO A 274 10.65 15.43 -23.61
CA PRO A 274 9.81 14.78 -24.62
C PRO A 274 9.57 15.65 -25.86
N MET A 275 9.35 16.96 -25.68
CA MET A 275 8.95 17.83 -26.79
C MET A 275 10.12 18.10 -27.73
N THR A 276 11.31 18.36 -27.18
CA THR A 276 12.53 18.59 -27.98
C THR A 276 13.11 17.30 -28.54
N PHE A 277 12.91 16.16 -27.90
CA PHE A 277 13.43 14.88 -28.41
C PHE A 277 12.69 14.43 -29.66
N ILE A 278 11.38 14.62 -29.74
CA ILE A 278 10.56 14.28 -30.92
C ILE A 278 11.00 15.11 -32.13
N SER A 279 11.15 16.44 -31.97
CA SER A 279 11.57 17.32 -33.06
C SER A 279 13.00 17.04 -33.52
N LYS A 280 13.96 16.90 -32.60
CA LYS A 280 15.38 16.67 -32.95
C LYS A 280 15.65 15.30 -33.56
N ARG A 281 14.85 14.29 -33.22
CA ARG A 281 14.90 12.97 -33.87
C ARG A 281 14.54 13.04 -35.35
N GLN A 282 13.61 13.92 -35.71
CA GLN A 282 13.21 14.14 -37.11
C GLN A 282 14.30 14.87 -37.90
N GLU A 283 15.11 15.70 -37.23
CA GLU A 283 16.21 16.47 -37.82
C GLU A 283 17.57 15.74 -37.82
N SER A 284 17.66 14.50 -37.31
CA SER A 284 18.90 13.71 -37.19
C SER A 284 20.03 14.35 -36.37
N LEU A 285 19.72 15.26 -35.45
CA LEU A 285 20.69 16.04 -34.67
C LEU A 285 21.13 15.36 -33.35
N LEU A 286 20.96 14.05 -33.22
CA LEU A 286 21.31 13.32 -31.99
C LEU A 286 22.72 12.73 -32.13
N ASP A 287 23.59 13.02 -31.16
CA ASP A 287 24.89 12.38 -31.03
C ASP A 287 24.80 11.20 -30.05
N THR A 288 25.64 10.19 -30.23
CA THR A 288 25.70 8.99 -29.39
C THR A 288 27.12 8.71 -28.92
N VAL A 289 27.33 8.75 -27.61
CA VAL A 289 28.59 8.36 -26.97
C VAL A 289 28.43 6.98 -26.35
N LEU A 290 29.35 6.05 -26.69
CA LEU A 290 29.37 4.70 -26.14
C LEU A 290 30.38 4.60 -24.99
N ILE A 291 29.92 4.16 -23.82
CA ILE A 291 30.77 3.87 -22.65
C ILE A 291 30.45 2.45 -22.19
N ASP A 292 31.39 1.52 -22.33
CA ASP A 292 31.27 0.11 -21.90
C ASP A 292 29.93 -0.56 -22.29
N GLY A 293 29.47 -0.31 -23.52
CA GLY A 293 28.21 -0.87 -24.04
C GLY A 293 26.94 -0.07 -23.68
N VAL A 294 27.04 0.97 -22.85
CA VAL A 294 25.94 1.91 -22.58
C VAL A 294 25.97 3.06 -23.57
N GLN A 295 24.84 3.32 -24.23
CA GLN A 295 24.69 4.33 -25.27
C GLN A 295 24.08 5.61 -24.68
N PHE A 296 24.86 6.68 -24.59
CA PHE A 296 24.40 7.99 -24.17
C PHE A 296 23.98 8.80 -25.39
N VAL A 297 22.69 9.13 -25.48
CA VAL A 297 22.10 9.81 -26.65
C VAL A 297 21.64 11.20 -26.25
N PHE A 298 22.21 12.23 -26.85
CA PHE A 298 21.88 13.63 -26.56
C PHE A 298 22.19 14.55 -27.76
N PRO A 299 21.44 15.65 -27.93
CA PRO A 299 21.65 16.57 -29.05
C PRO A 299 22.73 17.64 -28.83
N ALA A 300 23.09 17.89 -27.57
CA ALA A 300 24.04 18.92 -27.15
C ALA A 300 24.67 18.50 -25.82
N ASP A 301 25.78 19.15 -25.44
CA ASP A 301 26.50 18.86 -24.20
C ASP A 301 25.52 18.71 -23.01
N PRO A 302 25.49 17.54 -22.35
CA PRO A 302 24.59 17.28 -21.24
C PRO A 302 24.87 18.17 -20.02
N GLY A 303 26.01 18.88 -19.96
CA GLY A 303 26.41 19.70 -18.82
C GLY A 303 26.77 18.88 -17.58
N ILE A 304 26.85 17.55 -17.73
CA ILE A 304 27.12 16.58 -16.67
C ILE A 304 28.08 15.54 -17.22
N LYS A 305 29.08 15.16 -16.41
CA LYS A 305 30.01 14.08 -16.77
C LYS A 305 29.26 12.76 -16.91
N LEU A 306 29.26 12.17 -18.11
CA LEU A 306 28.60 10.90 -18.41
C LEU A 306 29.02 9.77 -17.46
N GLY A 307 30.28 9.76 -17.02
CA GLY A 307 30.79 8.80 -16.04
C GLY A 307 30.05 8.81 -14.70
N VAL A 308 29.50 9.95 -14.27
CA VAL A 308 28.69 10.04 -13.03
C VAL A 308 27.38 9.27 -13.21
N ILE A 309 26.73 9.45 -14.35
CA ILE A 309 25.48 8.76 -14.70
C ILE A 309 25.75 7.26 -14.87
N TYR A 310 26.84 6.91 -15.56
CA TYR A 310 27.26 5.53 -15.77
C TYR A 310 27.48 4.80 -14.43
N ASN A 311 28.21 5.41 -13.49
CA ASN A 311 28.51 4.82 -12.19
C ASN A 311 27.26 4.68 -11.31
N ALA A 312 26.30 5.60 -11.41
CA ALA A 312 25.05 5.52 -10.65
C ALA A 312 24.10 4.43 -11.19
N ASN A 313 24.06 4.22 -12.50
CA ASN A 313 23.26 3.18 -13.13
C ASN A 313 23.91 1.79 -12.95
N LEU A 314 23.15 0.78 -12.52
CA LEU A 314 23.62 -0.60 -12.41
C LEU A 314 23.23 -1.48 -13.60
N ILE A 315 22.30 -1.01 -14.46
CA ILE A 315 21.85 -1.77 -15.62
C ILE A 315 22.95 -1.77 -16.70
N ARG A 316 23.32 -2.96 -17.18
CA ARG A 316 24.33 -3.17 -18.22
C ARG A 316 23.82 -4.12 -19.29
N PRO A 317 24.29 -4.02 -20.55
CA PRO A 317 24.05 -5.05 -21.54
C PRO A 317 24.49 -6.45 -21.06
N GLY A 318 23.76 -7.48 -21.47
CA GLY A 318 24.04 -8.89 -21.17
C GLY A 318 23.46 -9.42 -19.85
N ILE A 319 23.15 -8.55 -18.88
CA ILE A 319 22.58 -8.99 -17.59
C ILE A 319 21.14 -9.46 -17.76
N LEU A 320 20.69 -10.33 -16.85
CA LEU A 320 19.28 -10.69 -16.75
C LEU A 320 18.46 -9.49 -16.27
N TYR A 321 17.23 -9.37 -16.75
CA TYR A 321 16.29 -8.43 -16.17
C TYR A 321 16.14 -8.71 -14.66
N SER A 322 16.16 -7.64 -13.86
CA SER A 322 15.92 -7.72 -12.43
C SER A 322 15.26 -6.44 -11.96
N ASN A 323 14.19 -6.59 -11.17
CA ASN A 323 13.46 -5.45 -10.62
C ASN A 323 14.28 -4.73 -9.55
N ASP A 324 15.04 -5.48 -8.73
CA ASP A 324 15.95 -4.93 -7.73
C ASP A 324 17.04 -4.05 -8.37
N VAL A 325 17.65 -4.52 -9.48
CA VAL A 325 18.66 -3.74 -10.21
C VAL A 325 18.06 -2.46 -10.81
N LEU A 326 16.84 -2.53 -11.35
CA LEU A 326 16.12 -1.35 -11.82
C LEU A 326 15.89 -0.34 -10.70
N GLN A 327 15.34 -0.77 -9.56
CA GLN A 327 15.01 0.12 -8.45
C GLN A 327 16.25 0.77 -7.86
N ARG A 328 17.34 0.01 -7.67
CA ARG A 328 18.62 0.55 -7.20
C ARG A 328 19.21 1.55 -8.19
N SER A 329 19.17 1.26 -9.49
CA SER A 329 19.64 2.20 -10.52
C SER A 329 18.85 3.51 -10.50
N GLN A 330 17.52 3.42 -10.42
CA GLN A 330 16.65 4.58 -10.32
C GLN A 330 16.91 5.39 -9.04
N ASN A 331 17.06 4.72 -7.89
CA ASN A 331 17.37 5.38 -6.62
C ASN A 331 18.74 6.06 -6.65
N ASN A 332 19.78 5.40 -7.15
CA ASN A 332 21.12 5.97 -7.27
C ASN A 332 21.12 7.23 -8.15
N LEU A 333 20.40 7.21 -9.27
CA LEU A 333 20.28 8.36 -10.17
C LEU A 333 19.49 9.51 -9.53
N ASN A 334 18.42 9.22 -8.78
CA ASN A 334 17.69 10.21 -8.01
C ASN A 334 18.56 10.85 -6.90
N LEU A 335 19.41 10.06 -6.24
CA LEU A 335 20.30 10.52 -5.18
C LEU A 335 21.39 11.49 -5.68
N LEU A 336 21.66 11.54 -6.99
CA LEU A 336 22.54 12.56 -7.57
C LEU A 336 21.98 13.98 -7.40
N LYS A 337 20.66 14.13 -7.23
CA LYS A 337 19.95 15.42 -7.14
C LYS A 337 20.17 16.36 -8.33
N LEU A 338 20.63 15.82 -9.47
CA LEU A 338 20.82 16.55 -10.73
C LEU A 338 19.55 16.55 -11.59
N TYR A 339 18.66 15.59 -11.36
CA TYR A 339 17.48 15.33 -12.18
C TYR A 339 16.20 15.46 -11.36
N LYS A 340 15.20 16.12 -11.96
CA LYS A 340 13.85 16.23 -11.39
C LYS A 340 13.09 14.91 -11.54
N TYR A 341 13.28 14.24 -12.66
CA TYR A 341 12.65 12.95 -12.96
C TYR A 341 13.67 11.97 -13.57
N VAL A 342 13.65 10.75 -13.06
CA VAL A 342 14.39 9.60 -13.58
C VAL A 342 13.37 8.53 -13.95
N ASN A 343 13.26 8.23 -15.24
CA ASN A 343 12.39 7.19 -15.75
C ASN A 343 13.23 6.09 -16.43
N ILE A 344 13.01 4.83 -16.02
CA ILE A 344 13.67 3.66 -16.60
C ILE A 344 12.58 2.75 -17.15
N SER A 345 12.63 2.48 -18.46
CA SER A 345 11.67 1.61 -19.14
C SER A 345 12.38 0.57 -19.98
N PHE A 346 11.69 -0.54 -20.23
CA PHE A 346 12.17 -1.62 -21.10
C PHE A 346 11.21 -1.82 -22.26
N THR A 347 11.76 -2.09 -23.43
CA THR A 347 11.01 -2.48 -24.62
C THR A 347 11.47 -3.86 -25.08
N GLU A 348 10.53 -4.74 -25.44
CA GLU A 348 10.88 -6.05 -25.98
C GLU A 348 11.52 -5.91 -27.35
N ASN A 349 12.73 -6.43 -27.48
CA ASN A 349 13.44 -6.46 -28.73
C ASN A 349 12.98 -7.68 -29.54
N LYS A 350 12.22 -7.41 -30.61
CA LYS A 350 11.66 -8.42 -31.53
C LYS A 350 12.63 -8.83 -32.64
N GLU A 351 13.85 -8.27 -32.69
CA GLU A 351 14.87 -8.72 -33.62
C GLU A 351 15.18 -10.19 -33.31
N LYS A 352 15.19 -11.05 -34.34
CA LYS A 352 15.55 -12.46 -34.18
C LYS A 352 16.92 -12.53 -33.48
N PRO A 353 17.10 -13.43 -32.49
CA PRO A 353 18.42 -13.64 -31.89
C PRO A 353 19.41 -13.87 -33.02
N GLU A 354 20.54 -13.16 -33.02
CA GLU A 354 21.60 -13.47 -33.98
C GLU A 354 21.91 -14.96 -33.84
N PRO A 355 21.91 -15.73 -34.94
CA PRO A 355 22.28 -17.13 -34.86
C PRO A 355 23.67 -17.17 -34.25
N LYS A 356 23.79 -17.80 -33.07
CA LYS A 356 25.10 -18.11 -32.49
C LYS A 356 25.93 -18.72 -33.61
N LYS A 357 27.06 -18.12 -33.96
CA LYS A 357 28.09 -18.83 -34.69
C LYS A 357 28.33 -20.13 -33.91
N PHE A 358 28.06 -21.25 -34.56
CA PHE A 358 28.22 -22.59 -34.03
C PHE A 358 29.68 -22.72 -33.56
N GLU A 359 29.92 -22.61 -32.25
CA GLU A 359 31.13 -23.14 -31.66
C GLU A 359 30.93 -24.65 -31.62
N LEU A 360 31.49 -25.34 -32.62
CA LEU A 360 31.63 -26.79 -32.57
C LEU A 360 32.37 -27.14 -31.28
N PHE A 361 31.99 -28.27 -30.68
CA PHE A 361 32.51 -28.86 -29.45
C PHE A 361 31.84 -28.37 -28.15
N GLN A 362 30.66 -28.89 -27.88
CA GLN A 362 30.34 -29.42 -26.55
C GLN A 362 29.35 -30.58 -26.67
N ASN A 363 29.72 -31.69 -26.03
CA ASN A 363 29.12 -33.01 -26.14
C ASN A 363 27.65 -33.04 -25.70
N GLU A 364 26.89 -33.92 -26.36
CA GLU A 364 25.51 -34.25 -26.08
C GLU A 364 25.35 -34.89 -24.70
N GLU A 365 24.48 -34.30 -23.87
CA GLU A 365 23.65 -35.03 -22.90
C GLU A 365 22.44 -34.15 -22.47
N SER A 366 21.26 -34.50 -23.00
CA SER A 366 19.91 -34.37 -22.43
C SER A 366 19.48 -33.07 -21.69
N SER A 367 18.79 -32.17 -22.40
CA SER A 367 17.38 -31.81 -22.14
C SER A 367 16.93 -30.79 -23.19
N SER A 368 15.83 -31.08 -23.88
CA SER A 368 15.29 -30.26 -24.97
C SER A 368 14.53 -29.03 -24.46
N ASP A 369 15.11 -28.30 -23.51
CA ASP A 369 14.67 -26.96 -23.08
C ASP A 369 15.87 -26.02 -23.18
N SER A 370 16.35 -25.79 -24.40
CA SER A 370 17.28 -24.68 -24.65
C SER A 370 16.57 -23.39 -24.28
N LEU A 371 16.90 -22.84 -23.09
CA LEU A 371 16.36 -21.59 -22.54
C LEU A 371 16.21 -20.53 -23.64
N LEU A 372 14.98 -20.32 -24.10
CA LEU A 372 14.69 -19.30 -25.10
C LEU A 372 14.69 -17.96 -24.38
N TYR A 373 15.79 -17.22 -24.51
CA TYR A 373 15.87 -15.88 -23.95
C TYR A 373 15.14 -14.88 -24.84
N GLY A 374 14.28 -14.06 -24.23
CA GLY A 374 13.86 -12.79 -24.80
C GLY A 374 14.94 -11.72 -24.57
N TYR A 375 14.91 -10.67 -25.38
CA TYR A 375 15.81 -9.53 -25.23
C TYR A 375 15.03 -8.26 -24.95
N LEU A 376 15.57 -7.40 -24.08
CA LEU A 376 15.01 -6.09 -23.76
C LEU A 376 16.00 -4.99 -24.13
N ASP A 377 15.48 -3.91 -24.70
CA ASP A 377 16.20 -2.65 -24.80
C ASP A 377 15.77 -1.75 -23.62
N CYS A 378 16.74 -1.30 -22.83
CA CYS A 378 16.53 -0.44 -21.68
C CYS A 378 16.67 1.03 -22.09
N HIS A 379 15.74 1.88 -21.67
CA HIS A 379 15.74 3.31 -21.89
C HIS A 379 15.72 4.05 -20.56
N ILE A 380 16.76 4.84 -20.29
CA ILE A 380 16.92 5.65 -19.09
C ILE A 380 16.78 7.11 -19.49
N GLN A 381 15.67 7.73 -19.10
CA GLN A 381 15.34 9.11 -19.41
C GLN A 381 15.56 9.99 -18.17
N LEU A 382 16.42 10.99 -18.31
CA LEU A 382 16.82 11.89 -17.23
C LEU A 382 16.38 13.32 -17.57
N SER A 383 15.44 13.87 -16.81
CA SER A 383 14.95 15.23 -17.02
C SER A 383 15.53 16.15 -15.96
N GLN A 384 16.29 17.16 -16.40
CA GLN A 384 16.94 18.12 -15.51
C GLN A 384 15.95 19.09 -14.86
N HIS A 385 16.36 19.71 -13.76
CA HIS A 385 15.68 20.89 -13.23
C HIS A 385 15.89 22.04 -14.21
N THR A 386 14.82 22.51 -14.86
CA THR A 386 14.86 23.85 -15.46
C THR A 386 14.99 24.84 -14.31
N LEU A 387 16.15 25.49 -14.19
CA LEU A 387 16.27 26.73 -13.44
C LEU A 387 15.30 27.71 -14.11
N GLN A 388 14.18 28.01 -13.45
CA GLN A 388 13.32 29.14 -13.80
C GLN A 388 13.92 30.42 -13.23
#